data_AF-M3XHA5-F1
#
_entry.id   AF-M3XHA5-F1
#
_cell.length_a   1.000
_cell.length_b   1.000
_cell.length_c   1.000
_cell.angle_alpha   90.00
_cell.angle_beta   90.00
_cell.angle_gamma   90.00
#
_symmetry.space_group_name_H-M   'P 1'
#
loop_
_entity.id
_entity.type
_entity.pdbx_description
1 polymer ?
#
loop_
_entity_poly.entity_id
_entity_poly.type
_entity_poly.pdbx_seq_one_letter_code
_entity_poly.pdbx_strand_id
1 'polypeptide(L)'
;MAVNWLRLNPKKTEVLLVGRKRLCENLLDSLSPPSMSGGVLRLVKQTRSLGVFLDTSLTLERQISSVVSLGFFHLRNIRRLRPLLPYDSLSTLMHAFVASRLDYCNALYAGLPLKSIHRLQLVQNAAARVVKNVCRFDHITPTLRELHWLPIRWRIVFKILVLVYKALNGLGPAYLRDFLTPYVPAHPLRSESGNSLVVPRFRSKLGERSFAFQAATSWNAIPVGLKASPSLSVFKSHLKTCLI
;
A
#
# COMPACT_ATOMS: atom_id res chain seq x y z
N MET A 1 -21.69 31.52 2.51
CA MET A 1 -22.04 30.29 1.77
C MET A 1 -21.10 30.18 0.59
N ALA A 2 -20.50 29.01 0.39
CA ALA A 2 -19.32 28.82 -0.45
C ALA A 2 -19.62 29.01 -1.95
N VAL A 3 -18.64 29.56 -2.67
CA VAL A 3 -18.60 29.93 -4.11
C VAL A 3 -19.21 28.88 -5.06
N ASN A 4 -19.25 27.61 -4.66
CA ASN A 4 -19.67 26.49 -5.52
C ASN A 4 -21.09 25.96 -5.23
N TRP A 5 -21.90 26.62 -4.40
CA TRP A 5 -23.30 26.24 -4.12
C TRP A 5 -23.50 24.81 -3.54
N LEU A 6 -22.43 24.21 -2.99
CA LEU A 6 -22.47 22.89 -2.38
C LEU A 6 -22.69 22.98 -0.86
N ARG A 7 -23.56 22.10 -0.33
CA ARG A 7 -23.81 21.93 1.10
C ARG A 7 -23.11 20.67 1.63
N LEU A 8 -22.28 20.84 2.65
CA LEU A 8 -21.66 19.73 3.36
C LEU A 8 -22.69 18.94 4.18
N ASN A 9 -22.55 17.61 4.20
CA ASN A 9 -23.39 16.73 5.01
C ASN A 9 -22.73 16.49 6.38
N PRO A 10 -23.18 17.16 7.46
CA PRO A 10 -22.53 17.04 8.76
C PRO A 10 -22.61 15.61 9.33
N LYS A 11 -23.65 14.84 9.00
CA LYS A 11 -23.79 13.45 9.47
C LYS A 11 -22.73 12.50 8.90
N LYS A 12 -22.18 12.80 7.72
CA LYS A 12 -21.12 12.02 7.06
C LYS A 12 -19.72 12.64 7.21
N THR A 13 -19.63 13.85 7.76
CA THR A 13 -18.37 14.60 7.85
C THR A 13 -17.74 14.35 9.20
N GLU A 14 -16.58 13.70 9.19
CA GLU A 14 -15.78 13.40 10.37
C GLU A 14 -14.47 14.18 10.30
N VAL A 15 -13.96 14.61 11.45
CA VAL A 15 -12.64 15.23 11.57
C VAL A 15 -11.70 14.23 12.22
N LEU A 16 -10.62 13.89 11.52
CA LEU A 16 -9.54 13.05 12.04
C LEU A 16 -8.30 13.92 12.22
N LEU A 17 -7.87 14.09 13.47
CA LEU A 17 -6.59 14.76 13.77
C LEU A 17 -5.45 13.74 13.65
N VAL A 18 -4.52 14.00 12.73
CA VAL A 18 -3.38 13.13 12.46
C VAL A 18 -2.10 13.77 13.00
N GLY A 19 -1.32 13.03 13.79
CA GLY A 19 -0.10 13.55 14.38
C GLY A 19 0.50 12.65 15.45
N ARG A 20 1.49 13.19 16.18
CA ARG A 20 2.07 12.49 17.33
C ARG A 20 1.03 12.43 18.44
N LYS A 21 0.86 11.25 19.04
CA LYS A 21 -0.16 10.98 20.08
C LYS A 21 -0.27 12.09 21.13
N ARG A 22 0.84 12.49 21.77
CA ARG A 22 0.87 13.57 22.77
C ARG A 22 0.38 14.92 22.24
N LEU A 23 0.76 15.26 21.01
CA LEU A 23 0.40 16.52 20.37
C LEU A 23 -1.08 16.52 19.98
N CYS A 24 -1.58 15.38 19.49
CA CYS A 24 -3.00 15.21 19.26
C CYS A 24 -3.78 15.30 20.56
N GLU A 25 -3.41 14.58 21.63
CA GLU A 25 -4.11 14.62 22.92
C GLU A 25 -4.21 16.06 23.47
N ASN A 26 -3.09 16.78 23.52
CA ASN A 26 -3.09 18.18 23.98
C ASN A 26 -3.97 19.11 23.11
N LEU A 27 -4.00 18.87 21.80
CA LEU A 27 -4.85 19.64 20.88
C LEU A 27 -6.32 19.26 21.03
N LEU A 28 -6.66 18.00 21.28
CA LEU A 28 -8.04 17.58 21.50
C LEU A 28 -8.61 18.17 22.79
N ASP A 29 -7.77 18.36 23.82
CA ASP A 29 -8.18 18.96 25.09
C ASP A 29 -8.35 20.49 25.00
N SER A 30 -7.70 21.13 24.02
CA SER A 30 -7.71 22.60 23.85
C SER A 30 -8.57 23.10 22.69
N LEU A 31 -8.86 22.27 21.69
CA LEU A 31 -9.66 22.65 20.53
C LEU A 31 -11.15 22.48 20.84
N SER A 32 -11.90 23.59 20.77
CA SER A 32 -13.36 23.49 20.61
C SER A 32 -13.67 22.69 19.35
N PRO A 33 -14.67 21.79 19.37
CA PRO A 33 -14.94 20.94 18.24
C PRO A 33 -15.29 21.81 17.02
N PRO A 34 -14.63 21.59 15.87
CA PRO A 34 -14.77 22.48 14.72
C PRO A 34 -16.25 22.52 14.30
N SER A 35 -16.81 23.73 14.27
CA SER A 35 -18.18 23.95 13.82
C SER A 35 -18.17 24.34 12.34
N MET A 36 -19.04 23.70 11.56
CA MET A 36 -19.17 24.01 10.14
C MET A 36 -20.66 24.00 9.78
N SER A 37 -21.13 25.08 9.15
CA SER A 37 -22.54 25.27 8.78
C SER A 37 -23.53 25.16 9.96
N GLY A 38 -23.15 25.66 11.15
CA GLY A 38 -24.01 25.65 12.34
C GLY A 38 -24.11 24.30 13.07
N GLY A 39 -23.41 23.26 12.60
CA GLY A 39 -23.30 21.97 13.26
C GLY A 39 -21.90 21.71 13.80
N VAL A 40 -21.81 21.06 14.96
CA VAL A 40 -20.55 20.58 15.53
C VAL A 40 -20.10 19.34 14.76
N LEU A 41 -18.89 19.36 14.20
CA LEU A 41 -18.35 18.20 13.49
C LEU A 41 -17.87 17.14 14.49
N ARG A 42 -18.09 15.87 14.14
CA ARG A 42 -17.66 14.75 14.96
C ARG A 42 -16.16 14.53 14.80
N LEU A 43 -15.44 14.74 15.89
CA LEU A 43 -14.05 14.35 16.01
C LEU A 43 -13.94 12.84 16.23
N VAL A 44 -13.10 12.17 15.44
CA VAL A 44 -12.92 10.72 15.51
C VAL A 44 -11.45 10.35 15.66
N LYS A 45 -11.19 9.23 16.35
CA LYS A 45 -9.84 8.64 16.43
C LYS A 45 -9.52 7.72 15.23
N GLN A 46 -10.55 7.35 14.50
CA GLN A 46 -10.47 6.49 13.33
C GLN A 46 -11.62 6.80 12.38
N THR A 47 -11.32 6.81 11.09
CA THR A 47 -12.33 6.98 10.03
C THR A 47 -12.07 5.98 8.90
N ARG A 48 -13.06 5.80 8.03
CA ARG A 48 -12.95 4.95 6.85
C ARG A 48 -13.01 5.82 5.60
N SER A 49 -11.94 5.84 4.83
CA SER A 49 -11.86 6.57 3.55
C SER A 49 -11.58 5.60 2.41
N LEU A 50 -12.43 5.62 1.37
CA LEU A 50 -12.34 4.73 0.20
C LEU A 50 -12.11 3.25 0.58
N GLY A 51 -12.82 2.77 1.60
CA GLY A 51 -12.72 1.39 2.06
C GLY A 51 -11.54 1.09 3.02
N VAL A 52 -10.61 2.01 3.24
CA VAL A 52 -9.44 1.87 4.12
C VAL A 52 -9.69 2.54 5.48
N PHE A 53 -9.36 1.85 6.57
CA PHE A 53 -9.40 2.44 7.92
C PHE A 53 -8.13 3.23 8.21
N LEU A 54 -8.29 4.51 8.55
CA LEU A 54 -7.23 5.43 8.94
C LEU A 54 -7.38 5.79 10.42
N ASP A 55 -6.32 5.63 11.20
CA ASP A 55 -6.22 6.01 12.61
C ASP A 55 -5.37 7.27 12.79
N THR A 56 -5.52 7.97 13.91
CA THR A 56 -4.77 9.22 14.21
C THR A 56 -3.25 9.07 14.11
N SER A 57 -2.74 7.88 14.42
CA SER A 57 -1.30 7.57 14.41
C SER A 57 -0.82 6.95 13.11
N LEU A 58 -1.71 6.78 12.12
CA LEU A 58 -1.44 6.13 10.83
C LEU A 58 -0.71 4.77 10.97
N THR A 59 -1.11 3.98 11.97
CA THR A 59 -0.57 2.63 12.17
C THR A 59 -1.20 1.61 11.23
N LEU A 60 -2.43 1.88 10.76
CA LEU A 60 -3.22 0.98 9.91
C LEU A 60 -3.48 -0.40 10.54
N GLU A 61 -3.36 -0.54 11.86
CA GLU A 61 -3.54 -1.84 12.54
C GLU A 61 -4.96 -2.38 12.40
N ARG A 62 -5.98 -1.50 12.48
CA ARG A 62 -7.38 -1.90 12.23
C ARG A 62 -7.58 -2.34 10.79
N GLN A 63 -6.98 -1.63 9.84
CA GLN A 63 -7.04 -1.96 8.42
C GLN A 63 -6.44 -3.35 8.17
N ILE A 64 -5.21 -3.59 8.63
CA ILE A 64 -4.53 -4.89 8.49
C ILE A 64 -5.36 -5.98 9.15
N SER A 65 -5.86 -5.76 10.37
CA SER A 65 -6.68 -6.74 11.08
C SER A 65 -7.96 -7.09 10.31
N SER A 66 -8.61 -6.09 9.71
CA SER A 66 -9.79 -6.29 8.88
C SER A 66 -9.48 -7.11 7.63
N VAL A 67 -8.41 -6.79 6.90
CA VAL A 67 -7.98 -7.53 5.70
C VAL A 67 -7.58 -8.97 6.05
N VAL A 68 -6.84 -9.16 7.15
CA VAL A 68 -6.39 -10.49 7.60
C VAL A 68 -7.57 -11.36 8.01
N SER A 69 -8.48 -10.84 8.83
CA SER A 69 -9.68 -11.55 9.27
C SER A 69 -10.53 -11.99 8.07
N LEU A 70 -10.78 -11.07 7.15
CA LEU A 70 -11.57 -11.33 5.94
C LEU A 70 -10.86 -12.31 4.99
N GLY A 71 -9.53 -12.23 4.87
CA GLY A 71 -8.72 -13.16 4.11
C GLY A 71 -8.85 -14.59 4.63
N PHE A 72 -8.70 -14.80 5.94
CA PHE A 72 -8.87 -16.12 6.55
C PHE A 72 -10.31 -16.63 6.48
N PHE A 73 -11.31 -15.75 6.60
CA PHE A 73 -12.71 -16.09 6.39
C PHE A 73 -12.94 -16.68 4.98
N HIS A 74 -12.47 -15.98 3.93
CA HIS A 74 -12.60 -16.48 2.57
C HIS A 74 -11.79 -17.77 2.35
N LEU A 75 -10.58 -17.88 2.91
CA LEU A 75 -9.77 -19.09 2.82
C LEU A 75 -10.45 -20.31 3.43
N ARG A 76 -11.12 -20.15 4.58
CA ARG A 76 -11.87 -21.24 5.23
C ARG A 76 -12.99 -21.74 4.32
N ASN A 77 -13.70 -20.84 3.65
CA ASN A 77 -14.80 -21.19 2.75
C ASN A 77 -14.28 -21.85 1.47
N ILE A 78 -13.25 -21.29 0.83
CA ILE A 78 -12.63 -21.85 -0.38
C ILE A 78 -12.03 -23.23 -0.08
N ARG A 79 -11.39 -23.43 1.08
CA ARG A 79 -10.81 -24.72 1.47
C ARG A 79 -11.87 -25.83 1.54
N ARG A 80 -13.11 -25.52 1.95
CA ARG A 80 -14.22 -26.50 1.97
C ARG A 80 -14.68 -26.89 0.58
N LEU A 81 -14.70 -25.93 -0.36
CA LEU A 81 -15.13 -26.15 -1.73
C LEU A 81 -14.05 -26.81 -2.60
N ARG A 82 -12.79 -26.70 -2.20
CA ARG A 82 -11.65 -27.17 -2.97
C ARG A 82 -11.77 -28.59 -3.54
N PRO A 83 -12.21 -29.63 -2.82
CA PRO A 83 -12.30 -30.99 -3.37
C PRO A 83 -13.24 -31.09 -4.57
N LEU A 84 -14.13 -30.11 -4.75
CA LEU A 84 -15.15 -30.06 -5.79
C LEU A 84 -14.75 -29.15 -6.96
N LEU A 85 -13.61 -28.47 -6.89
CA LEU A 85 -13.24 -27.42 -7.84
C LEU A 85 -12.03 -27.83 -8.69
N PRO A 86 -12.08 -27.62 -10.01
CA PRO A 86 -10.90 -27.63 -10.86
C PRO A 86 -9.87 -26.58 -10.42
N TYR A 87 -8.61 -26.81 -10.78
CA TYR A 87 -7.50 -25.94 -10.40
C TYR A 87 -7.70 -24.49 -10.86
N ASP A 88 -8.18 -24.26 -12.09
CA ASP A 88 -8.35 -22.91 -12.65
C ASP A 88 -9.45 -22.13 -11.93
N SER A 89 -10.56 -22.80 -11.59
CA SER A 89 -11.64 -22.22 -10.79
C SER A 89 -11.15 -21.88 -9.38
N LEU A 90 -10.36 -22.76 -8.76
CA LEU A 90 -9.76 -22.52 -7.45
C LEU A 90 -8.80 -21.32 -7.48
N SER A 91 -7.96 -21.23 -8.51
CA SER A 91 -7.04 -20.11 -8.73
C SER A 91 -7.81 -18.79 -8.88
N THR A 92 -8.88 -18.81 -9.68
CA THR A 92 -9.76 -17.65 -9.89
C THR A 92 -10.40 -17.18 -8.59
N LEU A 93 -10.97 -18.09 -7.78
CA LEU A 93 -11.52 -17.76 -6.47
C LEU A 93 -10.46 -17.19 -5.53
N MET A 94 -9.26 -17.78 -5.53
CA MET A 94 -8.17 -17.31 -4.69
C MET A 94 -7.74 -15.88 -5.06
N HIS A 95 -7.64 -15.60 -6.36
CA HIS A 95 -7.34 -14.26 -6.83
C HIS A 95 -8.46 -13.26 -6.52
N ALA A 96 -9.71 -13.63 -6.77
CA ALA A 96 -10.88 -12.77 -6.60
C ALA A 96 -11.15 -12.41 -5.14
N PHE A 97 -11.01 -13.36 -4.20
CA PHE A 97 -11.38 -13.15 -2.80
C PHE A 97 -10.22 -12.84 -1.86
N VAL A 98 -9.00 -13.32 -2.17
CA VAL A 98 -7.84 -13.18 -1.28
C VAL A 98 -6.81 -12.23 -1.87
N ALA A 99 -6.30 -12.49 -3.07
CA ALA A 99 -5.25 -11.66 -3.66
C ALA A 99 -5.72 -10.22 -3.89
N SER A 100 -6.93 -10.03 -4.45
CA SER A 100 -7.52 -8.71 -4.69
C SER A 100 -7.58 -7.84 -3.42
N ARG A 101 -7.89 -8.46 -2.27
CA ARG A 101 -7.99 -7.79 -0.96
C ARG A 101 -6.63 -7.46 -0.37
N LEU A 102 -5.64 -8.32 -0.58
CA LEU A 102 -4.25 -8.06 -0.20
C LEU A 102 -3.63 -6.94 -1.06
N ASP A 103 -4.02 -6.84 -2.33
CA ASP A 103 -3.49 -5.87 -3.28
C ASP A 103 -4.26 -4.52 -3.28
N TYR A 104 -5.46 -4.48 -2.70
CA TYR A 104 -6.26 -3.26 -2.56
C TYR A 104 -5.57 -2.24 -1.65
N CYS A 105 -5.27 -1.05 -2.19
CA CYS A 105 -4.57 0.04 -1.49
C CYS A 105 -3.26 -0.37 -0.81
N ASN A 106 -2.60 -1.43 -1.26
CA ASN A 106 -1.42 -1.97 -0.59
C ASN A 106 -0.20 -1.02 -0.58
N ALA A 107 -0.15 -0.02 -1.47
CA ALA A 107 0.85 1.04 -1.43
C ALA A 107 0.85 1.81 -0.10
N LEU A 108 -0.29 1.90 0.59
CA LEU A 108 -0.37 2.56 1.91
C LEU A 108 0.38 1.80 3.00
N TYR A 109 0.69 0.52 2.79
CA TYR A 109 1.42 -0.29 3.75
C TYR A 109 2.94 -0.08 3.68
N ALA A 110 3.41 0.82 2.81
CA ALA A 110 4.82 1.18 2.71
C ALA A 110 5.38 1.71 4.03
N GLY A 111 6.56 1.23 4.43
CA GLY A 111 7.22 1.65 5.66
C GLY A 111 6.51 1.25 6.97
N LEU A 112 5.46 0.42 6.92
CA LEU A 112 4.88 -0.19 8.13
C LEU A 112 5.85 -1.21 8.76
N PRO A 113 5.71 -1.50 10.07
CA PRO A 113 6.53 -2.51 10.73
C PRO A 113 6.38 -3.88 10.07
N LEU A 114 7.49 -4.60 9.92
CA LEU A 114 7.49 -5.93 9.31
C LEU A 114 6.57 -6.92 10.03
N LYS A 115 6.39 -6.76 11.36
CA LYS A 115 5.42 -7.56 12.14
C LYS A 115 4.00 -7.41 11.62
N SER A 116 3.58 -6.21 11.25
CA SER A 116 2.23 -5.94 10.73
C SER A 116 2.08 -6.50 9.31
N ILE A 117 3.10 -6.32 8.47
CA ILE A 117 3.15 -6.91 7.11
C ILE A 117 3.16 -8.45 7.14
N HIS A 118 3.85 -9.05 8.11
CA HIS A 118 3.92 -10.50 8.27
C HIS A 118 2.54 -11.12 8.45
N ARG A 119 1.59 -10.43 9.11
CA ARG A 119 0.21 -10.90 9.25
C ARG A 119 -0.48 -11.07 7.89
N LEU A 120 -0.23 -10.17 6.95
CA LEU A 120 -0.71 -10.29 5.57
C LEU A 120 0.03 -11.42 4.82
N GLN A 121 1.32 -11.59 5.06
CA GLN A 121 2.11 -12.70 4.50
C GLN A 121 1.55 -14.06 4.92
N LEU A 122 1.09 -14.20 6.17
CA LEU A 122 0.46 -15.44 6.64
C LEU A 122 -0.80 -15.79 5.84
N VAL A 123 -1.61 -14.79 5.47
CA VAL A 123 -2.79 -15.00 4.61
C VAL A 123 -2.36 -15.48 3.22
N GLN A 124 -1.36 -14.85 2.61
CA GLN A 124 -0.83 -15.28 1.31
C GLN A 124 -0.24 -16.70 1.38
N ASN A 125 0.49 -17.02 2.44
CA ASN A 125 1.07 -18.34 2.65
C ASN A 125 -0.01 -19.41 2.80
N ALA A 126 -1.08 -19.10 3.55
CA ALA A 126 -2.23 -20.00 3.67
C ALA A 126 -2.96 -20.17 2.33
N ALA A 127 -3.11 -19.09 1.56
CA ALA A 127 -3.65 -19.14 0.20
C ALA A 127 -2.86 -20.07 -0.72
N ALA A 128 -1.54 -19.92 -0.75
CA ALA A 128 -0.66 -20.76 -1.58
C ALA A 128 -0.77 -22.24 -1.19
N ARG A 129 -0.84 -22.56 0.11
CA ARG A 129 -1.06 -23.93 0.58
C ARG A 129 -2.41 -24.50 0.13
N VAL A 130 -3.48 -23.70 0.18
CA VAL A 130 -4.80 -24.13 -0.28
C VAL A 130 -4.80 -24.42 -1.78
N VAL A 131 -4.09 -23.61 -2.59
CA VAL A 131 -3.98 -23.84 -4.04
C VAL A 131 -3.17 -25.11 -4.34
N LYS A 132 -2.01 -25.29 -3.71
CA LYS A 132 -1.04 -26.36 -4.04
C LYS A 132 -1.13 -27.63 -3.19
N ASN A 133 -2.11 -27.74 -2.29
CA ASN A 133 -2.22 -28.85 -1.33
C ASN A 133 -1.04 -29.09 -0.38
N VAL A 134 -0.27 -28.05 -0.11
CA VAL A 134 0.96 -28.21 0.66
C VAL A 134 0.63 -28.35 2.16
N CYS A 135 1.39 -29.19 2.87
CA CYS A 135 1.16 -29.41 4.30
C CYS A 135 1.43 -28.13 5.10
N ARG A 136 0.90 -28.08 6.33
CA ARG A 136 1.00 -26.90 7.20
C ARG A 136 2.45 -26.55 7.54
N PHE A 137 3.27 -27.58 7.76
CA PHE A 137 4.65 -27.43 8.25
C PHE A 137 5.68 -27.30 7.13
N ASP A 138 5.30 -27.58 5.89
CA ASP A 138 6.21 -27.46 4.76
C ASP A 138 6.64 -26.01 4.58
N HIS A 139 7.89 -25.86 4.15
CA HIS A 139 8.46 -24.58 3.82
C HIS A 139 7.72 -23.96 2.63
N ILE A 140 7.26 -22.71 2.78
CA ILE A 140 6.33 -22.10 1.83
C ILE A 140 7.02 -21.47 0.62
N THR A 141 8.31 -21.13 0.73
CA THR A 141 9.05 -20.41 -0.31
C THR A 141 9.07 -21.14 -1.66
N PRO A 142 9.29 -22.47 -1.74
CA PRO A 142 9.18 -23.23 -2.99
C PRO A 142 7.80 -23.08 -3.64
N THR A 143 6.72 -23.19 -2.85
CA THR A 143 5.35 -23.05 -3.33
C THR A 143 5.06 -21.66 -3.88
N LEU A 144 5.56 -20.61 -3.24
CA LEU A 144 5.41 -19.24 -3.75
C LEU A 144 6.16 -19.04 -5.08
N ARG A 145 7.35 -19.63 -5.22
CA ARG A 145 8.13 -19.59 -6.47
C ARG A 145 7.41 -20.33 -7.60
N GLU A 146 6.90 -21.53 -7.32
CA GLU A 146 6.14 -22.33 -8.28
C GLU A 146 4.86 -21.60 -8.75
N LEU A 147 4.20 -20.85 -7.85
CA LEU A 147 3.04 -20.03 -8.19
C LEU A 147 3.41 -18.69 -8.84
N HIS A 148 4.70 -18.33 -8.92
CA HIS A 148 5.19 -17.01 -9.30
C HIS A 148 4.54 -15.87 -8.47
N TRP A 149 4.31 -16.12 -7.19
CA TRP A 149 3.70 -15.18 -6.25
C TRP A 149 4.77 -14.42 -5.47
N LEU A 150 4.86 -13.12 -5.74
CA LEU A 150 5.69 -12.21 -4.94
C LEU A 150 5.23 -12.19 -3.47
N PRO A 151 6.15 -12.29 -2.49
CA PRO A 151 5.85 -12.00 -1.09
C PRO A 151 5.22 -10.62 -0.90
N ILE A 152 4.37 -10.44 0.12
CA ILE A 152 3.60 -9.20 0.35
C ILE A 152 4.50 -7.96 0.42
N ARG A 153 5.66 -8.05 1.10
CA ARG A 153 6.62 -6.95 1.17
C ARG A 153 6.99 -6.46 -0.24
N TRP A 154 7.30 -7.39 -1.14
CA TRP A 154 7.69 -7.06 -2.51
C TRP A 154 6.49 -6.64 -3.37
N ARG A 155 5.27 -7.11 -3.09
CA ARG A 155 4.06 -6.58 -3.75
C ARG A 155 3.79 -5.12 -3.44
N ILE A 156 4.07 -4.68 -2.21
CA ILE A 156 3.95 -3.28 -1.81
C ILE A 156 4.98 -2.45 -2.58
N VAL A 157 6.25 -2.86 -2.59
CA VAL A 157 7.32 -2.19 -3.35
C VAL A 157 6.99 -2.16 -4.85
N PHE A 158 6.52 -3.27 -5.41
CA PHE A 158 6.08 -3.35 -6.80
C PHE A 158 5.00 -2.32 -7.11
N LYS A 159 3.99 -2.16 -6.22
CA LYS A 159 2.95 -1.15 -6.41
C LYS A 159 3.50 0.27 -6.40
N ILE A 160 4.39 0.58 -5.46
CA ILE A 160 5.03 1.90 -5.36
C ILE A 160 5.81 2.19 -6.64
N LEU A 161 6.66 1.27 -7.08
CA LEU A 161 7.47 1.44 -8.29
C LEU A 161 6.62 1.62 -9.55
N VAL A 162 5.51 0.90 -9.67
CA VAL A 162 4.54 1.09 -10.76
C VAL A 162 3.90 2.49 -10.70
N LEU A 163 3.59 3.01 -9.52
CA LEU A 163 3.07 4.38 -9.37
C LEU A 163 4.14 5.42 -9.75
N VAL A 164 5.39 5.22 -9.34
CA VAL A 164 6.52 6.08 -9.71
C VAL A 164 6.72 6.10 -11.22
N TYR A 165 6.82 4.94 -11.86
CA TYR A 165 6.96 4.85 -13.31
C TYR A 165 5.83 5.60 -14.03
N LYS A 166 4.58 5.40 -13.59
CA LYS A 166 3.44 6.10 -14.17
C LYS A 166 3.54 7.61 -13.99
N ALA A 167 3.90 8.08 -12.80
CA ALA A 167 4.01 9.50 -12.50
C ALA A 167 5.12 10.18 -13.34
N LEU A 168 6.28 9.54 -13.49
CA LEU A 168 7.39 10.06 -14.28
C LEU A 168 7.10 10.08 -15.79
N ASN A 169 6.32 9.11 -16.29
CA ASN A 169 5.97 9.01 -17.71
C ASN A 169 4.63 9.68 -18.06
N GLY A 170 4.06 10.51 -17.18
CA GLY A 170 2.79 11.22 -17.44
C GLY A 170 1.53 10.33 -17.52
N LEU A 171 1.64 9.05 -17.16
CA LEU A 171 0.53 8.09 -17.12
C LEU A 171 -0.22 8.09 -15.77
N GLY A 172 0.29 8.84 -14.80
CA GLY A 172 -0.25 9.00 -13.45
C GLY A 172 -0.75 10.43 -13.21
N PRO A 173 -1.48 10.66 -12.11
CA PRO A 173 -1.95 11.98 -11.77
C PRO A 173 -0.79 12.92 -11.42
N ALA A 174 -0.89 14.19 -11.83
CA ALA A 174 0.16 15.20 -11.69
C ALA A 174 0.64 15.35 -10.24
N TYR A 175 -0.28 15.31 -9.26
CA TYR A 175 0.07 15.45 -7.85
C TYR A 175 1.07 14.38 -7.35
N LEU A 176 1.10 13.18 -7.95
CA LEU A 176 2.08 12.17 -7.56
C LEU A 176 3.46 12.48 -8.12
N ARG A 177 3.54 13.05 -9.33
CA ARG A 177 4.79 13.48 -9.94
C ARG A 177 5.41 14.62 -9.14
N ASP A 178 4.59 15.53 -8.61
CA ASP A 178 5.08 16.69 -7.86
C ASP A 178 5.77 16.29 -6.54
N PHE A 179 5.52 15.08 -6.02
CA PHE A 179 6.26 14.51 -4.89
C PHE A 179 7.61 13.87 -5.28
N LEU A 180 7.93 13.77 -6.58
CA LEU A 180 9.13 13.11 -7.09
C LEU A 180 10.06 14.16 -7.68
N THR A 181 11.17 14.42 -7.00
CA THR A 181 12.18 15.38 -7.47
C THR A 181 13.30 14.62 -8.20
N PRO A 182 13.53 14.85 -9.50
CA PRO A 182 14.69 14.31 -10.21
C PRO A 182 15.99 14.74 -9.53
N TYR A 183 16.93 13.80 -9.40
CA TYR A 183 18.26 14.10 -8.89
C TYR A 183 19.11 14.70 -10.01
N VAL A 184 19.54 15.95 -9.83
CA VAL A 184 20.48 16.63 -10.71
C VAL A 184 21.78 16.85 -9.93
N PRO A 185 22.91 16.23 -10.32
CA PRO A 185 24.18 16.44 -9.62
C PRO A 185 24.73 17.85 -9.92
N ALA A 186 25.49 18.41 -8.98
CA ALA A 186 26.12 19.73 -9.14
C ALA A 186 27.23 19.75 -10.21
N HIS A 187 27.80 18.57 -10.51
CA HIS A 187 28.84 18.36 -11.51
C HIS A 187 28.49 17.12 -12.34
N PRO A 188 28.88 17.05 -13.62
CA PRO A 188 28.66 15.87 -14.45
C PRO A 188 29.45 14.69 -13.87
N LEU A 189 28.74 13.71 -13.34
CA LEU A 189 29.30 12.50 -12.74
C LEU A 189 29.01 11.32 -13.67
N ARG A 190 29.85 10.29 -13.68
CA ARG A 190 29.57 9.04 -14.42
C ARG A 190 28.22 8.39 -14.03
N SER A 191 27.65 8.74 -12.88
CA SER A 191 26.34 8.28 -12.38
C SER A 191 25.13 9.13 -12.85
N GLU A 192 25.34 10.13 -13.69
CA GLU A 192 24.31 11.08 -14.17
C GLU A 192 23.21 10.41 -15.02
N SER A 193 23.51 9.29 -15.67
CA SER A 193 22.61 8.56 -16.57
C SER A 193 21.50 7.73 -15.88
N GLY A 194 21.39 7.80 -14.54
CA GLY A 194 20.63 6.82 -13.76
C GLY A 194 19.13 7.09 -13.55
N ASN A 195 18.56 8.19 -14.08
CA ASN A 195 17.18 8.64 -13.78
C ASN A 195 16.82 8.51 -12.28
N SER A 196 17.72 8.97 -11.41
CA SER A 196 17.57 8.84 -9.96
C SER A 196 16.71 9.95 -9.38
N LEU A 197 16.12 9.69 -8.21
CA LEU A 197 15.29 10.65 -7.48
C LEU A 197 15.99 11.12 -6.22
N VAL A 198 15.73 12.37 -5.82
CA VAL A 198 16.18 12.89 -4.53
C VAL A 198 15.40 12.19 -3.41
N VAL A 199 16.10 11.62 -2.44
CA VAL A 199 15.47 11.04 -1.25
C VAL A 199 15.25 12.14 -0.20
N PRO A 200 14.00 12.52 0.10
CA PRO A 200 13.72 13.54 1.12
C PRO A 200 14.18 13.08 2.51
N ARG A 201 14.64 14.02 3.33
CA ARG A 201 15.04 13.73 4.72
C ARG A 201 13.88 13.98 5.67
N PHE A 202 13.52 12.97 6.45
CA PHE A 202 12.50 13.07 7.49
C PHE A 202 13.10 12.84 8.88
N ARG A 203 12.68 13.64 9.86
CA ARG A 203 13.09 13.48 11.27
C ARG A 203 12.28 12.41 12.03
N SER A 204 11.33 11.75 11.37
CA SER A 204 10.46 10.76 12.00
C SER A 204 10.24 9.54 11.12
N LYS A 205 10.11 8.37 11.75
CA LYS A 205 9.77 7.11 11.06
C LYS A 205 8.43 7.16 10.34
N LEU A 206 7.48 7.96 10.81
CA LEU A 206 6.22 8.18 10.10
C LEU A 206 6.44 8.93 8.78
N GLY A 207 7.31 9.95 8.77
CA GLY A 207 7.67 10.67 7.55
C GLY A 207 8.36 9.79 6.51
N GLU A 208 9.19 8.84 6.95
CA GLU A 208 9.77 7.81 6.08
C GLU A 208 8.71 6.91 5.42
N ARG A 209 7.46 6.86 5.91
CA ARG A 209 6.36 6.13 5.25
C ARG A 209 5.71 6.91 4.11
N SER A 210 6.06 8.19 3.94
CA SER A 210 5.50 9.02 2.88
C SER A 210 5.79 8.42 1.50
N PHE A 211 4.89 8.72 0.55
CA PHE A 211 5.09 8.31 -0.83
C PHE A 211 6.43 8.83 -1.36
N ALA A 212 6.76 10.11 -1.16
CA ALA A 212 8.01 10.70 -1.64
C ALA A 212 9.26 9.92 -1.17
N PHE A 213 9.33 9.57 0.12
CA PHE A 213 10.46 8.81 0.67
C PHE A 213 10.52 7.40 0.09
N GLN A 214 9.42 6.65 0.19
CA GLN A 214 9.37 5.24 -0.21
C GLN A 214 9.55 5.07 -1.72
N ALA A 215 8.99 6.01 -2.51
CA ALA A 215 9.16 6.10 -3.94
C ALA A 215 10.62 6.31 -4.32
N ALA A 216 11.26 7.38 -3.83
CA ALA A 216 12.64 7.70 -4.18
C ALA A 216 13.61 6.59 -3.73
N THR A 217 13.45 6.07 -2.51
CA THR A 217 14.31 5.00 -1.98
C THR A 217 14.16 3.71 -2.79
N SER A 218 12.94 3.29 -3.09
CA SER A 218 12.70 2.06 -3.86
C SER A 218 13.14 2.23 -5.32
N TRP A 219 12.89 3.39 -5.92
CA TRP A 219 13.25 3.69 -7.30
C TRP A 219 14.77 3.77 -7.48
N ASN A 220 15.51 4.30 -6.51
CA ASN A 220 16.96 4.33 -6.60
C ASN A 220 17.61 2.96 -6.40
N ALA A 221 16.91 2.01 -5.77
CA ALA A 221 17.39 0.65 -5.55
C ALA A 221 17.26 -0.26 -6.79
N ILE A 222 16.49 0.13 -7.82
CA ILE A 222 16.33 -0.68 -9.03
C ILE A 222 17.42 -0.39 -10.09
N PRO A 223 17.77 -1.38 -10.94
CA PRO A 223 18.77 -1.20 -11.99
C PRO A 223 18.37 -0.12 -13.01
N VAL A 224 19.36 0.60 -13.55
CA VAL A 224 19.14 1.68 -14.54
C VAL A 224 18.43 1.19 -15.79
N GLY A 225 18.79 0.00 -16.31
CA GLY A 225 18.13 -0.58 -17.47
C GLY A 225 16.63 -0.82 -17.27
N LEU A 226 16.20 -1.09 -16.03
CA LEU A 226 14.80 -1.27 -15.70
C LEU A 226 14.05 0.07 -15.68
N LYS A 227 14.70 1.15 -15.23
CA LYS A 227 14.14 2.52 -15.27
C LYS A 227 13.91 3.03 -16.68
N ALA A 228 14.78 2.64 -17.62
CA ALA A 228 14.70 2.98 -19.04
C ALA A 228 13.73 2.10 -19.85
N SER A 229 12.86 1.34 -19.18
CA SER A 229 11.88 0.49 -19.87
C SER A 229 10.99 1.34 -20.79
N PRO A 230 10.69 0.87 -22.02
CA PRO A 230 9.95 1.66 -23.02
C PRO A 230 8.44 1.74 -22.73
N SER A 231 7.90 0.79 -21.97
CA SER A 231 6.47 0.72 -21.68
C SER A 231 6.19 0.18 -20.29
N LEU A 232 5.00 0.51 -19.78
CA LEU A 232 4.55 0.05 -18.46
C LEU A 232 4.43 -1.48 -18.37
N SER A 233 4.05 -2.16 -19.47
CA SER A 233 3.93 -3.62 -19.49
C SER A 233 5.29 -4.29 -19.36
N VAL A 234 6.28 -3.84 -20.13
CA VAL A 234 7.67 -4.32 -20.06
C VAL A 234 8.26 -4.04 -18.69
N PHE A 235 8.08 -2.82 -18.17
CA PHE A 235 8.51 -2.44 -16.83
C PHE A 235 7.96 -3.39 -15.76
N LYS A 236 6.64 -3.65 -15.76
CA LYS A 236 6.01 -4.55 -14.78
C LYS A 236 6.54 -5.98 -14.88
N SER A 237 6.76 -6.49 -16.09
CA SER A 237 7.25 -7.85 -16.29
C SER A 237 8.67 -8.00 -15.75
N HIS A 238 9.60 -7.14 -16.18
CA HIS A 238 10.99 -7.16 -15.69
C HIS A 238 11.08 -6.86 -14.20
N LEU A 239 10.24 -5.96 -13.68
CA LEU A 239 10.22 -5.64 -12.25
C LEU A 239 9.78 -6.85 -11.42
N LYS A 240 8.80 -7.61 -11.90
CA LYS A 240 8.37 -8.82 -11.21
C LYS A 240 9.51 -9.84 -11.14
N THR A 241 10.26 -10.02 -12.22
CA THR A 241 11.43 -10.90 -12.26
C THR A 241 12.55 -10.46 -11.31
N CYS A 242 12.79 -9.15 -11.21
CA CYS A 242 13.80 -8.59 -10.30
C CYS A 242 13.46 -8.76 -8.80
N LEU A 243 12.16 -8.89 -8.47
CA LEU A 243 11.67 -8.93 -7.09
C LEU A 243 11.33 -10.36 -6.58
N ILE A 244 11.32 -11.36 -7.47
CA ILE A 244 11.10 -12.79 -7.14
C ILE A 244 12.37 -13.41 -6.58
#